data_AF-A0A1I8GUS3-F1
#
_entry.id   AF-A0A1I8GUS3-F1
#
_cell.length_a   1.000
_cell.length_b   1.000
_cell.length_c   1.000
_cell.angle_alpha   90.00
_cell.angle_beta   90.00
_cell.angle_gamma   90.00
#
_symmetry.space_group_name_H-M   'P 1'
#
loop_
_entity.id
_entity.type
_entity.pdbx_description
1 polymer ?
#
loop_
_entity_poly.entity_id
_entity_poly.type
_entity_poly.pdbx_seq_one_letter_code
_entity_poly.pdbx_strand_id
1 'polypeptide(L)'
;MRDLYIKNGQGFVVLFSVTSMQTFRDIQQLREQISRVKNQPRCPIVLVGNKADLAELRQVSGQDALALAEQWGCAYLETSAKTGHNVEEVFLEVVNEMTAAAAKPPSRGCCRLM
;
A
#
# COMPACT_ATOMS: atom_id res chain seq x y z
N MET A 1 6.64 17.20 -11.05
CA MET A 1 5.30 17.36 -10.47
C MET A 1 4.92 16.20 -9.53
N ARG A 2 5.12 14.92 -9.90
CA ARG A 2 4.80 13.77 -9.02
C ARG A 2 5.50 13.81 -7.66
N ASP A 3 6.77 14.20 -7.63
CA ASP A 3 7.57 14.23 -6.40
C ASP A 3 6.99 15.16 -5.32
N LEU A 4 6.33 16.27 -5.70
CA LEU A 4 5.69 17.16 -4.73
C LEU A 4 4.48 16.50 -4.05
N TYR A 5 3.68 15.76 -4.81
CA TYR A 5 2.55 14.99 -4.26
C TYR A 5 3.04 13.86 -3.36
N ILE A 6 4.12 13.18 -3.75
CA ILE A 6 4.75 12.15 -2.91
C ILE A 6 5.36 12.78 -1.65
N LYS A 7 6.05 13.91 -1.76
CA LYS A 7 6.65 14.60 -0.63
C LYS A 7 5.59 14.97 0.41
N ASN A 8 4.45 15.50 -0.02
CA ASN A 8 3.41 15.99 0.88
C ASN A 8 2.40 14.91 1.32
N GLY A 9 2.18 13.85 0.54
CA GLY A 9 1.17 12.82 0.84
C GLY A 9 1.54 11.95 2.03
N GLN A 10 0.63 11.74 2.99
CA GLN A 10 0.95 11.04 4.24
C GLN A 10 0.68 9.53 4.19
N GLY A 11 -0.08 9.07 3.21
CA GLY A 11 -0.32 7.66 2.92
C GLY A 11 -0.58 7.44 1.45
N PHE A 12 -0.34 6.21 0.97
CA PHE A 12 -0.37 5.88 -0.44
C PHE A 12 -1.18 4.63 -0.70
N VAL A 13 -2.09 4.72 -1.65
CA VAL A 13 -2.72 3.57 -2.27
C VAL A 13 -1.98 3.29 -3.56
N VAL A 14 -1.27 2.16 -3.61
CA VAL A 14 -0.51 1.73 -4.79
C VAL A 14 -1.34 0.68 -5.51
N LEU A 15 -1.83 1.04 -6.70
CA LEU A 15 -2.88 0.27 -7.37
C LEU A 15 -2.40 -0.28 -8.71
N PHE A 16 -2.68 -1.56 -8.96
CA PHE A 16 -2.51 -2.23 -10.25
C PHE A 16 -3.85 -2.82 -10.72
N SER A 17 -3.92 -3.26 -11.97
CA SER A 17 -5.09 -3.98 -12.52
C SER A 17 -4.80 -5.48 -12.49
N VAL A 18 -5.68 -6.29 -11.88
CA VAL A 18 -5.49 -7.76 -11.85
C VAL A 18 -5.47 -8.37 -13.26
N THR A 19 -6.01 -7.65 -14.24
CA THR A 19 -6.03 -8.00 -15.66
C THR A 19 -4.81 -7.54 -16.46
N SER A 20 -3.79 -6.97 -15.83
CA SER A 20 -2.60 -6.46 -16.53
C SER A 20 -1.32 -6.68 -15.75
N MET A 21 -0.54 -7.69 -16.18
CA MET A 21 0.77 -7.96 -15.60
C MET A 21 1.75 -6.79 -15.74
N GLN A 22 1.59 -5.97 -16.80
CA GLN A 22 2.41 -4.77 -16.97
C GLN A 22 2.19 -3.78 -15.81
N THR A 23 0.95 -3.50 -15.44
CA THR A 23 0.67 -2.59 -14.31
C THR A 23 1.20 -3.12 -12.99
N PHE A 24 1.25 -4.44 -12.81
CA PHE A 24 1.84 -5.08 -11.63
C PHE A 24 3.36 -4.92 -11.56
N ARG A 25 4.05 -4.86 -12.71
CA ARG A 25 5.48 -4.53 -12.76
C ARG A 25 5.72 -3.04 -12.51
N ASP A 26 4.89 -2.18 -13.10
CA ASP A 26 5.04 -0.72 -13.01
C ASP A 26 4.91 -0.20 -11.57
N ILE A 27 4.04 -0.80 -10.75
CA ILE A 27 3.88 -0.40 -9.34
C ILE A 27 5.14 -0.64 -8.49
N GLN A 28 6.03 -1.54 -8.88
CA GLN A 28 7.30 -1.75 -8.18
C GLN A 28 8.21 -0.52 -8.34
N GLN A 29 8.27 0.05 -9.55
CA GLN A 29 8.98 1.31 -9.80
C GLN A 29 8.34 2.47 -9.03
N LEU A 30 7.00 2.50 -8.95
CA LEU A 30 6.29 3.52 -8.17
C LEU A 30 6.61 3.41 -6.67
N ARG A 31 6.67 2.19 -6.12
CA ARG A 31 7.05 1.93 -4.73
C ARG A 31 8.46 2.42 -4.42
N GLU A 32 9.40 2.23 -5.34
CA GLU A 32 10.75 2.75 -5.20
C GLU A 32 10.78 4.28 -5.23
N GLN A 33 10.03 4.92 -6.13
CA GLN A 33 9.93 6.38 -6.19
C GLN A 33 9.38 6.96 -4.88
N ILE A 34 8.33 6.34 -4.32
CA ILE A 34 7.78 6.71 -3.00
C ILE A 34 8.86 6.61 -1.93
N SER A 35 9.59 5.50 -1.89
CA SER A 35 10.68 5.28 -0.93
C SER A 35 11.76 6.35 -1.01
N ARG A 36 12.21 6.68 -2.22
CA ARG A 36 13.27 7.66 -2.47
C ARG A 36 12.86 9.07 -2.03
N VAL A 37 11.64 9.49 -2.36
CA VAL A 37 11.15 10.83 -2.04
C VAL A 37 10.80 10.98 -0.56
N LYS A 38 10.22 9.94 0.07
CA LYS A 38 9.85 10.00 1.48
C LYS A 38 11.04 9.94 2.42
N ASN A 39 12.08 9.19 2.06
CA ASN A 39 13.28 9.03 2.87
C ASN A 39 12.96 8.69 4.34
N GLN A 40 11.93 7.85 4.55
CA GLN A 40 11.43 7.43 5.85
C GLN A 40 11.43 5.91 5.95
N PRO A 41 11.70 5.33 7.13
CA PRO A 41 11.79 3.88 7.31
C PRO A 41 10.44 3.18 7.15
N ARG A 42 9.33 3.86 7.49
CA ARG A 42 7.97 3.34 7.32
C ARG A 42 7.10 4.40 6.66
N CYS A 43 6.56 4.08 5.49
CA CYS A 43 5.60 4.90 4.76
C CYS A 43 4.28 4.13 4.70
N PRO A 44 3.15 4.70 5.14
CA PRO A 44 1.84 4.05 5.04
C PRO A 44 1.52 3.78 3.57
N ILE A 45 1.45 2.49 3.22
CA ILE A 45 1.17 2.01 1.87
C ILE A 45 0.14 0.91 1.98
N VAL A 46 -0.82 0.89 1.06
CA VAL A 46 -1.73 -0.23 0.82
C VAL A 46 -1.60 -0.64 -0.63
N LEU A 47 -1.33 -1.92 -0.89
CA LEU A 47 -1.29 -2.49 -2.23
C LEU A 47 -2.72 -2.88 -2.65
N VAL A 48 -3.14 -2.47 -3.85
CA VAL A 48 -4.50 -2.71 -4.34
C VAL A 48 -4.52 -3.35 -5.73
N GLY A 49 -5.13 -4.52 -5.83
CA GLY A 49 -5.47 -5.18 -7.09
C GLY A 49 -6.88 -4.78 -7.54
N ASN A 50 -7.00 -3.85 -8.50
CA ASN A 50 -8.28 -3.38 -9.00
C ASN A 50 -8.80 -4.23 -10.18
N LYS A 51 -10.09 -4.08 -10.47
CA LYS A 51 -10.86 -4.82 -11.50
C LYS A 51 -11.03 -6.30 -11.17
N ALA A 52 -11.19 -6.63 -9.89
CA ALA A 52 -11.42 -7.98 -9.42
C ALA A 52 -12.70 -8.62 -10.01
N ASP A 53 -13.64 -7.80 -10.50
CA ASP A 53 -14.83 -8.25 -11.23
C ASP A 53 -14.54 -8.93 -12.58
N LEU A 54 -13.33 -8.76 -13.12
CA LEU A 54 -12.89 -9.34 -14.40
C LEU A 54 -12.04 -10.61 -14.19
N ALA A 55 -12.55 -11.57 -13.42
CA ALA A 55 -11.83 -12.79 -13.04
C ALA A 55 -11.33 -13.60 -14.26
N GLU A 56 -12.12 -13.68 -15.33
CA GLU A 56 -11.77 -14.38 -16.57
C GLU A 56 -10.61 -13.74 -17.34
N LEU A 57 -10.32 -12.47 -17.08
CA LEU A 57 -9.23 -11.72 -17.71
C LEU A 57 -8.02 -11.58 -16.77
N ARG A 58 -8.00 -12.29 -15.64
CA ARG A 58 -6.95 -12.20 -14.63
C ARG A 58 -5.61 -12.64 -15.21
N GLN A 59 -4.61 -11.78 -15.07
CA GLN A 59 -3.22 -12.03 -15.44
C GLN A 59 -2.29 -12.08 -14.21
N VAL A 60 -2.73 -11.54 -13.07
CA VAL A 60 -1.99 -11.49 -11.82
C VAL A 60 -2.72 -12.31 -10.77
N SER A 61 -2.07 -13.33 -10.23
CA SER A 61 -2.65 -14.16 -9.19
C SER A 61 -2.72 -13.39 -7.85
N GLY A 62 -3.73 -13.70 -7.04
CA GLY A 62 -3.81 -13.14 -5.69
C GLY A 62 -2.62 -13.55 -4.81
N GLN A 63 -2.01 -14.72 -5.07
CA GLN A 63 -0.84 -15.21 -4.34
C GLN A 63 0.40 -14.37 -4.65
N ASP A 64 0.66 -14.05 -5.92
CA ASP A 64 1.80 -13.21 -6.31
C ASP A 64 1.67 -11.80 -5.73
N ALA A 65 0.45 -11.25 -5.76
CA ALA A 65 0.17 -9.93 -5.20
C ALA A 65 0.30 -9.91 -3.68
N LEU A 66 -0.16 -10.96 -2.99
CA LEU A 66 0.00 -11.10 -1.54
C LEU A 66 1.49 -11.23 -1.17
N ALA A 67 2.25 -12.05 -1.88
CA ALA A 67 3.69 -12.20 -1.67
C ALA A 67 4.44 -10.87 -1.87
N LEU A 68 4.04 -10.07 -2.87
CA LEU A 68 4.60 -8.73 -3.06
C LEU A 68 4.25 -7.79 -1.90
N ALA A 69 3.03 -7.85 -1.38
CA ALA A 69 2.60 -7.04 -0.24
C ALA A 69 3.36 -7.41 1.05
N GLU A 70 3.58 -8.70 1.30
CA GLU A 70 4.41 -9.19 2.39
C GLU A 70 5.85 -8.71 2.27
N GLN A 71 6.43 -8.78 1.07
CA GLN A 71 7.76 -8.24 0.79
C GLN A 71 7.84 -6.73 1.09
N TRP A 72 6.77 -5.99 0.82
CA TRP A 72 6.71 -4.55 1.09
C TRP A 72 6.35 -4.21 2.54
N GLY A 73 5.90 -5.20 3.32
CA GLY A 73 5.38 -5.01 4.68
C GLY A 73 4.10 -4.15 4.71
N CYS A 74 3.19 -4.35 3.76
CA CYS A 74 1.94 -3.59 3.64
C CYS A 74 0.72 -4.49 3.45
N ALA A 75 -0.47 -3.96 3.68
CA ALA A 75 -1.73 -4.65 3.42
C ALA A 75 -1.99 -4.82 1.90
N TYR A 76 -2.68 -5.90 1.54
CA TYR A 76 -3.18 -6.15 0.18
C TYR A 76 -4.70 -6.28 0.17
N LEU A 77 -5.37 -5.56 -0.72
CA LEU A 77 -6.81 -5.70 -0.97
C LEU A 77 -7.09 -5.82 -2.47
N GLU A 78 -8.09 -6.60 -2.84
CA GLU A 78 -8.65 -6.60 -4.19
C GLU A 78 -9.93 -5.79 -4.24
N THR A 79 -10.04 -4.92 -5.25
CA THR A 79 -11.16 -3.99 -5.42
C THR A 79 -11.81 -4.11 -6.79
N SER A 80 -13.06 -3.65 -6.87
CA SER A 80 -13.67 -3.29 -8.14
C SER A 80 -14.30 -1.91 -8.01
N ALA A 81 -13.66 -0.92 -8.64
CA ALA A 81 -14.25 0.41 -8.78
C ALA A 81 -15.59 0.39 -9.54
N LYS A 82 -15.86 -0.65 -10.35
CA LYS A 82 -17.10 -0.80 -11.11
C LYS A 82 -18.26 -1.25 -10.21
N THR A 83 -18.03 -2.19 -9.30
CA THR A 83 -19.09 -2.75 -8.43
C THR A 83 -19.13 -2.08 -7.06
N GLY A 84 -18.11 -1.30 -6.71
CA GLY A 84 -17.93 -0.74 -5.37
C GLY A 84 -17.25 -1.70 -4.38
N HIS A 85 -16.91 -2.92 -4.80
CA HIS A 85 -16.29 -3.92 -3.93
C HIS A 85 -14.96 -3.44 -3.35
N ASN A 86 -14.85 -3.46 -2.02
CA ASN A 86 -13.68 -3.09 -1.22
C ASN A 86 -13.17 -1.64 -1.42
N VAL A 87 -13.95 -0.76 -2.04
CA VAL A 87 -13.52 0.62 -2.32
C VAL A 87 -13.38 1.41 -1.03
N GLU A 88 -14.36 1.32 -0.12
CA GLU A 88 -14.34 2.03 1.16
C GLU A 88 -13.25 1.48 2.09
N GLU A 89 -13.13 0.16 2.11
CA GLU A 89 -12.18 -0.61 2.92
C GLU A 89 -10.74 -0.21 2.63
N VAL A 90 -10.38 0.05 1.36
CA VAL A 90 -9.05 0.56 0.99
C VAL A 90 -8.76 1.93 1.62
N PHE A 91 -9.74 2.83 1.65
CA PHE A 91 -9.56 4.15 2.25
C PHE A 91 -9.49 4.08 3.78
N LEU A 92 -10.27 3.20 4.40
CA LEU A 92 -10.16 2.94 5.84
C LEU A 92 -8.79 2.36 6.19
N GLU A 93 -8.30 1.40 5.41
CA GLU A 93 -7.03 0.72 5.67
C GLU A 93 -5.84 1.68 5.56
N VAL A 94 -5.81 2.56 4.56
CA VAL A 94 -4.71 3.53 4.46
C VAL A 94 -4.71 4.52 5.63
N VAL A 95 -5.88 4.91 6.14
CA VAL A 95 -5.99 5.75 7.34
C VAL A 95 -5.51 4.99 8.58
N ASN A 96 -5.83 3.70 8.71
CA ASN A 96 -5.34 2.84 9.79
C ASN A 96 -3.80 2.75 9.77
N GLU A 97 -3.19 2.50 8.61
CA GLU A 97 -1.73 2.49 8.48
C GLU A 97 -1.10 3.85 8.81
N MET A 98 -1.75 4.96 8.43
CA MET A 98 -1.29 6.31 8.77
C MET A 98 -1.31 6.57 10.28
N THR A 99 -2.36 6.14 10.98
CA THR A 99 -2.46 6.28 12.44
C THR A 99 -1.47 5.37 13.17
N ALA A 100 -1.27 4.14 12.69
CA ALA A 100 -0.28 3.21 13.21
C ALA A 100 1.16 3.73 13.06
N ALA A 101 1.48 4.35 11.92
CA ALA A 101 2.79 4.96 11.69
C ALA A 101 3.04 6.21 12.54
N ALA A 102 1.98 6.94 12.92
CA ALA A 102 2.06 8.13 13.78
C ALA A 102 2.17 7.79 15.28
N ALA A 103 1.79 6.58 15.69
CA ALA A 103 1.91 6.14 17.07
C ALA A 103 3.39 6.06 17.48
N LYS A 104 3.81 6.91 18.42
CA LYS A 104 5.16 6.82 19.01
C LYS A 104 5.34 5.41 19.59
N PRO A 105 6.51 4.76 19.41
CA PRO A 105 6.81 3.56 20.19
C PRO A 105 6.68 3.93 21.67
N PRO A 106 6.18 3.02 22.53
CA PRO A 106 6.09 3.29 23.95
C PRO A 106 7.46 3.77 24.40
N SER A 107 7.51 4.97 25.00
CA SER A 107 8.72 5.48 25.62
C SER A 107 9.21 4.39 26.55
N ARG A 108 10.35 3.76 26.24
CA ARG A 108 11.02 2.89 27.21
C ARG A 108 11.40 3.80 28.36
N GLY A 109 10.51 3.87 29.36
CA GLY A 109 10.76 4.53 30.61
C GLY A 109 12.08 3.98 31.13
N CYS A 110 13.04 4.88 31.27
CA CYS A 110 14.26 4.64 32.00
C CYS A 110 13.87 4.32 33.44
N CYS A 111 13.64 3.04 33.75
CA CYS A 111 13.64 2.53 35.11
C CYS A 111 14.97 1.81 35.31
N ARG A 112 16.03 2.61 35.49
CA ARG A 112 17.17 2.19 36.29
C ARG A 112 16.68 2.21 37.73
N LEU A 113 16.10 1.11 38.19
CA LEU A 113 15.92 0.86 39.62
C LEU A 113 17.23 0.28 40.14
N MET A 114 17.66 0.93 41.23
CA MET A 114 18.84 0.77 42.08
C MET A 114 19.45 -0.62 42.16
#